data_AF-A0A7Y1XAT0-F1
#
_entry.id   AF-A0A7Y1XAT0-F1
#
_cell.length_a   1.000
_cell.length_b   1.000
_cell.length_c   1.000
_cell.angle_alpha   90.00
_cell.angle_beta   90.00
_cell.angle_gamma   90.00
#
_symmetry.space_group_name_H-M   'P 1'
#
loop_
_entity.id
_entity.type
_entity.pdbx_description
1 polymer ?
#
loop_
_entity_poly.entity_id
_entity_poly.type
_entity_poly.pdbx_seq_one_letter_code
_entity_poly.pdbx_strand_id
1 'polypeptide(L)'
;MLTGRPDIVGEGAANVRVLVFNVKGEDLLWLNKPNRYFTDEAATKWASLGIEDPGPFPSVSIWAPPKPRSGDVIVPDTGGRQEGVEAFTWTPREFIDEGLLRFLFTDAADTRNQIPFIEERVRAQLSRFAVDVAAEPGAVVLRDPAEKHKPGDAIVPNPGERMITDLRSLVDAIEEFVDPEDGEPDQKWTGRVQPGTVSAFVRRLRSAVHRLGHLIRAGKSQRIDRQLAQVTVVGIQGLHDLGQRFVVGALLAETFADKERTGQRLPLSVVVLDELNKYAPRDGSSPLKEMLIDIAQRGRSLGVLLVGAQQTASRVAQEVMENAAIRVAGRLDAAEAERSEYGWMLPSTRARARLLKPGTMVISQPALPVPLVVEFPFPAWATRKEEVDESDVDPFKGLQ
;
A
#
# COMPACT_ATOMS: atom_id res chain seq x y z
N MET A 1 16.88 17.37 4.46
CA MET A 1 16.45 15.97 4.66
C MET A 1 16.11 15.23 3.36
N LEU A 2 14.92 15.33 2.76
CA LEU A 2 14.58 14.56 1.52
C LEU A 2 15.30 15.02 0.24
N THR A 3 15.69 16.28 0.22
CA THR A 3 16.28 16.95 -0.96
C THR A 3 17.61 17.60 -0.60
N GLY A 4 18.35 17.06 0.38
CA GLY A 4 19.63 17.60 0.85
C GLY A 4 20.69 17.76 -0.25
N ARG A 5 20.44 17.14 -1.40
CA ARG A 5 21.19 17.26 -2.65
C ARG A 5 20.22 17.55 -3.81
N PRO A 6 19.79 18.82 -4.01
CA PRO A 6 18.89 19.20 -5.11
C PRO A 6 19.47 18.86 -6.49
N ASP A 7 20.79 18.75 -6.58
CA ASP A 7 21.54 18.30 -7.76
C ASP A 7 21.20 16.85 -8.20
N ILE A 8 20.79 15.97 -7.27
CA ILE A 8 20.51 14.56 -7.57
C ILE A 8 19.12 14.38 -8.20
N VAL A 9 18.13 15.15 -7.77
CA VAL A 9 16.73 15.04 -8.23
C VAL A 9 16.31 16.22 -9.12
N GLY A 10 17.18 17.23 -9.26
CA GLY A 10 16.93 18.46 -9.99
C GLY A 10 15.81 19.31 -9.37
N GLU A 11 15.26 20.25 -10.15
CA GLU A 11 14.11 21.08 -9.75
C GLU A 11 12.85 20.25 -9.38
N GLY A 12 12.81 18.96 -9.75
CA GLY A 12 11.73 18.03 -9.40
C GLY A 12 11.75 17.54 -7.95
N ALA A 13 12.82 17.82 -7.18
CA ALA A 13 13.01 17.32 -5.81
C ALA A 13 11.86 17.71 -4.87
N ALA A 14 11.38 18.95 -4.95
CA ALA A 14 10.28 19.47 -4.13
C ALA A 14 8.94 18.77 -4.42
N ASN A 15 8.81 18.20 -5.61
CA ASN A 15 7.59 17.56 -6.08
C ASN A 15 7.61 16.04 -5.89
N VAL A 16 8.72 15.45 -5.45
CA VAL A 16 8.77 14.02 -5.11
C VAL A 16 7.67 13.70 -4.10
N ARG A 17 6.97 12.59 -4.34
CA ARG A 17 5.97 12.04 -3.42
C ARG A 17 6.44 10.66 -2.97
N VAL A 18 6.52 10.47 -1.66
CA VAL A 18 6.94 9.22 -1.03
C VAL A 18 5.72 8.61 -0.34
N LEU A 19 5.33 7.42 -0.75
CA LEU A 19 4.28 6.62 -0.13
C LEU A 19 4.93 5.51 0.69
N VAL A 20 4.77 5.56 2.01
CA VAL A 20 5.40 4.63 2.96
C VAL A 20 4.32 3.79 3.62
N PHE A 21 4.46 2.48 3.61
CA PHE A 21 3.55 1.57 4.30
C PHE A 21 4.15 1.08 5.62
N ASN A 22 3.49 1.39 6.73
CA ASN A 22 3.87 0.91 8.05
C ASN A 22 3.07 -0.36 8.38
N VAL A 23 3.74 -1.51 8.29
CA VAL A 23 3.11 -2.85 8.35
C VAL A 23 3.25 -3.54 9.71
N LYS A 24 4.14 -3.01 10.57
CA LYS A 24 4.47 -3.58 11.88
C LYS A 24 4.70 -2.46 12.88
N GLY A 25 4.13 -2.60 14.08
CA GLY A 25 4.23 -1.58 15.12
C GLY A 25 3.71 -0.22 14.65
N GLU A 26 4.15 0.86 15.27
CA GLU A 26 3.78 2.24 14.89
C GLU A 26 5.01 3.09 14.60
N ASP A 27 6.10 2.41 14.23
CA ASP A 27 7.45 2.94 14.19
C ASP A 27 7.56 4.12 13.21
N LEU A 28 7.02 3.96 12.00
CA LEU A 28 7.08 4.99 10.96
C LEU A 28 6.03 6.09 11.15
N LEU A 29 5.19 6.03 12.18
CA LEU A 29 4.22 7.09 12.47
C LEU A 29 4.86 8.29 13.18
N TRP A 30 6.18 8.33 13.36
CA TRP A 30 6.88 9.39 14.10
C TRP A 30 7.95 10.13 13.30
N LEU A 31 7.99 9.92 11.98
CA LEU A 31 9.00 10.50 11.07
C LEU A 31 9.08 12.05 11.11
N ASN A 32 7.99 12.72 11.48
CA ASN A 32 7.94 14.18 11.64
C ASN A 32 8.27 14.66 13.07
N LYS A 33 8.85 13.79 13.92
CA LYS A 33 9.26 14.12 15.28
C LYS A 33 10.78 13.97 15.45
N PRO A 34 11.42 14.84 16.25
CA PRO A 34 12.85 14.74 16.57
C PRO A 34 13.15 13.50 17.39
N ASN A 35 14.38 12.97 17.23
CA ASN A 35 14.87 11.84 18.00
C ASN A 35 15.65 12.31 19.23
N ARG A 36 15.18 11.97 20.44
CA ARG A 36 15.83 12.33 21.72
C ARG A 36 17.21 11.70 21.92
N TYR A 37 17.56 10.69 21.11
CA TYR A 37 18.85 10.00 21.16
C TYR A 37 19.81 10.47 20.06
N PHE A 38 19.46 11.50 19.29
CA PHE A 38 20.34 12.06 18.29
C PHE A 38 21.52 12.80 18.94
N THR A 39 22.75 12.57 18.44
CA THR A 39 23.98 13.07 19.03
C THR A 39 24.81 13.87 18.05
N ASP A 40 25.74 14.71 18.55
CA ASP A 40 26.69 15.46 17.73
C ASP A 40 27.59 14.56 16.87
N GLU A 41 27.90 13.35 17.36
CA GLU A 41 28.64 12.36 16.58
C GLU A 41 27.83 11.92 15.35
N ALA A 42 26.54 11.63 15.53
CA ALA A 42 25.66 11.28 14.43
C ALA A 42 25.49 12.47 13.46
N ALA A 43 25.37 13.70 13.96
CA ALA A 43 25.32 14.90 13.13
C ALA A 43 26.58 15.07 12.28
N THR A 44 27.77 14.84 12.84
CA THR A 44 29.04 14.90 12.10
C THR A 44 29.08 13.85 10.98
N LYS A 45 28.58 12.63 11.25
CA LYS A 45 28.45 11.58 10.22
C LYS A 45 27.48 11.99 9.11
N TRP A 46 26.33 12.58 9.41
CA TRP A 46 25.40 13.13 8.41
C TRP A 46 26.03 14.25 7.57
N ALA A 47 26.76 15.17 8.20
CA ALA A 47 27.46 16.25 7.51
C ALA A 47 28.49 15.72 6.51
N SER A 48 29.20 14.64 6.84
CA SER A 48 30.11 13.95 5.91
C SER A 48 29.43 13.37 4.67
N LEU A 49 28.12 13.10 4.75
CA LEU A 49 27.29 12.65 3.63
C LEU A 49 26.66 13.81 2.85
N GLY A 50 26.98 15.06 3.22
CA GLY A 50 26.44 16.28 2.63
C GLY A 50 25.07 16.68 3.17
N ILE A 51 24.67 16.20 4.34
CA ILE A 51 23.45 16.62 5.04
C ILE A 51 23.86 17.41 6.28
N GLU A 52 23.91 18.73 6.13
CA GLU A 52 24.38 19.66 7.17
C GLU A 52 23.37 19.85 8.31
N ASP A 53 22.08 19.77 8.00
CA ASP A 53 20.98 19.93 8.96
C ASP A 53 20.06 18.69 8.93
N PRO A 54 20.48 17.58 9.58
CA PRO A 54 19.63 16.41 9.74
C PRO A 54 18.57 16.69 10.82
N GLY A 55 17.30 16.48 10.49
CA GLY A 55 16.18 16.72 11.40
C GLY A 55 14.96 15.91 10.99
N PRO A 56 13.80 16.10 11.63
CA PRO A 56 12.55 15.43 11.24
C PRO A 56 12.17 15.69 9.78
N PHE A 57 11.35 14.79 9.22
CA PHE A 57 10.76 15.03 7.91
C PHE A 57 9.77 16.21 8.00
N PRO A 58 9.94 17.28 7.19
CA PRO A 58 9.19 18.53 7.39
C PRO A 58 7.75 18.48 6.84
N SER A 59 7.45 17.55 5.93
CA SER A 59 6.13 17.42 5.28
C SER A 59 5.72 15.95 5.30
N VAL A 60 4.92 15.59 6.30
CA VAL A 60 4.41 14.22 6.50
C VAL A 60 2.90 14.26 6.73
N SER A 61 2.15 13.50 5.94
CA SER A 61 0.74 13.16 6.20
C SER A 61 0.68 11.71 6.68
N ILE A 62 -0.17 11.42 7.65
CA ILE A 62 -0.26 10.10 8.27
C ILE A 62 -1.70 9.62 8.21
N TRP A 63 -1.88 8.41 7.73
CA TRP A 63 -3.17 7.81 7.45
C TRP A 63 -3.27 6.45 8.13
N ALA A 64 -4.42 6.12 8.70
CA ALA A 64 -4.69 4.82 9.30
C ALA A 64 -6.11 4.35 8.99
N PRO A 65 -6.38 3.03 8.99
CA PRO A 65 -7.73 2.53 8.81
C PRO A 65 -8.62 2.99 9.98
N PRO A 66 -9.94 3.10 9.80
CA PRO A 66 -10.83 3.38 10.92
C PRO A 66 -10.92 2.19 11.87
N LYS A 67 -11.17 2.46 13.15
CA LYS A 67 -11.45 1.42 14.14
C LYS A 67 -12.61 0.54 13.69
N PRO A 68 -12.51 -0.79 13.81
CA PRO A 68 -13.65 -1.67 13.58
C PRO A 68 -14.83 -1.23 14.46
N ARG A 69 -16.02 -1.09 13.87
CA ARG A 69 -17.25 -0.64 14.56
C ARG A 69 -17.22 0.81 15.04
N SER A 70 -16.42 1.67 14.43
CA SER A 70 -16.67 3.11 14.46
C SER A 70 -18.10 3.36 13.97
N GLY A 71 -18.88 4.11 14.75
CA GLY A 71 -20.21 4.57 14.36
C GLY A 71 -20.12 5.58 13.22
N ASP A 72 -20.87 6.67 13.28
CA ASP A 72 -20.81 7.71 12.24
C ASP A 72 -19.49 8.48 12.25
N VAL A 73 -18.82 8.54 13.41
CA VAL A 73 -17.51 9.19 13.55
C VAL A 73 -16.40 8.21 13.18
N ILE A 74 -15.67 8.56 12.13
CA ILE A 74 -14.52 7.78 11.62
C ILE A 74 -13.29 8.15 12.46
N VAL A 75 -12.87 7.22 13.31
CA VAL A 75 -11.71 7.39 14.21
C VAL A 75 -10.58 6.50 13.71
N PRO A 76 -9.37 7.05 13.47
CA PRO A 76 -8.20 6.25 13.09
C PRO A 76 -7.88 5.16 14.11
N ASP A 77 -7.51 3.98 13.63
CA ASP A 77 -7.08 2.84 14.45
C ASP A 77 -5.57 2.86 14.68
N THR A 78 -5.16 3.85 15.46
CA THR A 78 -3.81 3.95 16.01
C THR A 78 -3.88 3.84 17.53
N GLY A 79 -2.90 3.16 18.12
CA GLY A 79 -2.75 3.03 19.57
C GLY A 79 -1.90 4.15 20.16
N GLY A 80 -0.69 4.32 19.64
CA GLY A 80 0.38 5.16 20.21
C GLY A 80 0.31 6.62 19.82
N ARG A 81 -0.21 6.96 18.63
CA ARG A 81 -0.36 8.32 18.11
C ARG A 81 -1.82 8.66 17.78
N GLN A 82 -2.44 9.57 18.52
CA GLN A 82 -3.83 10.00 18.27
C GLN A 82 -3.93 11.30 17.46
N GLU A 83 -2.90 12.16 17.53
CA GLU A 83 -2.91 13.47 16.85
C GLU A 83 -2.21 13.45 15.49
N GLY A 84 -2.78 14.20 14.53
CA GLY A 84 -2.23 14.33 13.18
C GLY A 84 -2.23 13.02 12.40
N VAL A 85 -3.23 12.17 12.63
CA VAL A 85 -3.51 10.95 11.87
C VAL A 85 -4.93 11.07 11.29
N GLU A 86 -5.05 10.91 9.98
CA GLU A 86 -6.34 10.91 9.29
C GLU A 86 -6.81 9.48 9.04
N ALA A 87 -8.12 9.27 9.09
CA ALA A 87 -8.70 7.98 8.75
C ALA A 87 -9.00 7.93 7.25
N PHE A 88 -8.84 6.75 6.64
CA PHE A 88 -9.20 6.55 5.24
C PHE A 88 -10.27 5.48 5.03
N THR A 89 -11.13 5.71 4.05
CA THR A 89 -12.13 4.74 3.56
C THR A 89 -12.30 4.89 2.06
N TRP A 90 -12.77 3.83 1.41
CA TRP A 90 -13.32 3.88 0.06
C TRP A 90 -14.84 3.78 0.12
N THR A 91 -15.51 4.44 -0.79
CA THR A 91 -16.94 4.24 -1.03
C THR A 91 -17.17 3.00 -1.90
N PRO A 92 -18.38 2.39 -1.87
CA PRO A 92 -18.74 1.35 -2.83
C PRO A 92 -18.53 1.76 -4.29
N ARG A 93 -18.87 3.01 -4.66
CA ARG A 93 -18.60 3.58 -6.00
C ARG A 93 -17.11 3.52 -6.35
N GLU A 94 -16.25 4.03 -5.49
CA GLU A 94 -14.79 4.03 -5.70
C GLU A 94 -14.23 2.61 -5.75
N PHE A 95 -14.73 1.71 -4.90
CA PHE A 95 -14.34 0.30 -4.92
C PHE A 95 -14.60 -0.35 -6.29
N ILE A 96 -15.74 -0.04 -6.89
CA ILE A 96 -16.15 -0.55 -8.20
C ILE A 96 -15.34 0.10 -9.32
N ASP A 97 -15.22 1.43 -9.32
CA ASP A 97 -14.51 2.18 -10.38
C ASP A 97 -13.04 1.79 -10.49
N GLU A 98 -12.37 1.68 -9.35
CA GLU A 98 -10.95 1.34 -9.29
C GLU A 98 -10.72 -0.18 -9.44
N GLY A 99 -11.81 -0.95 -9.55
CA GLY A 99 -11.80 -2.41 -9.72
C GLY A 99 -11.15 -3.13 -8.53
N LEU A 100 -11.32 -2.65 -7.31
CA LEU A 100 -10.59 -3.12 -6.12
C LEU A 100 -10.93 -4.55 -5.71
N LEU A 101 -12.00 -5.13 -6.28
CA LEU A 101 -12.41 -6.53 -6.08
C LEU A 101 -11.26 -7.52 -6.24
N ARG A 102 -10.38 -7.31 -7.23
CA ARG A 102 -9.21 -8.16 -7.51
C ARG A 102 -8.27 -8.32 -6.32
N PHE A 103 -8.20 -7.32 -5.44
CA PHE A 103 -7.31 -7.35 -4.27
C PHE A 103 -7.91 -8.10 -3.07
N LEU A 104 -9.14 -8.62 -3.19
CA LEU A 104 -9.70 -9.56 -2.22
C LEU A 104 -9.22 -11.01 -2.44
N PHE A 105 -8.57 -11.28 -3.58
CA PHE A 105 -8.14 -12.61 -4.02
C PHE A 105 -6.63 -12.65 -4.20
N THR A 106 -5.92 -12.82 -3.09
CA THR A 106 -4.46 -12.73 -3.03
C THR A 106 -3.76 -14.05 -2.69
N ASP A 107 -4.51 -15.15 -2.53
CA ASP A 107 -3.96 -16.44 -2.13
C ASP A 107 -3.56 -17.26 -3.37
N ALA A 108 -2.42 -17.94 -3.33
CA ALA A 108 -2.00 -18.87 -4.38
C ALA A 108 -3.00 -20.04 -4.59
N ALA A 109 -3.83 -20.34 -3.60
CA ALA A 109 -4.95 -21.27 -3.72
C ALA A 109 -6.06 -20.76 -4.65
N ASP A 110 -6.13 -19.45 -4.93
CA ASP A 110 -7.20 -18.85 -5.73
C ASP A 110 -7.03 -19.17 -7.21
N THR A 111 -5.80 -19.09 -7.73
CA THR A 111 -5.46 -19.43 -9.12
C THR A 111 -5.81 -20.88 -9.47
N ARG A 112 -5.59 -21.82 -8.54
CA ARG A 112 -5.93 -23.24 -8.74
C ARG A 112 -7.41 -23.50 -8.92
N ASN A 113 -8.26 -22.64 -8.39
CA ASN A 113 -9.72 -22.82 -8.40
C ASN A 113 -10.43 -22.02 -9.51
N GLN A 114 -9.69 -21.43 -10.47
CA GLN A 114 -10.25 -20.57 -11.53
C GLN A 114 -10.99 -19.32 -11.01
N ILE A 115 -10.70 -18.91 -9.77
CA ILE A 115 -11.31 -17.74 -9.13
C ILE A 115 -11.05 -16.43 -9.89
N PRO A 116 -9.86 -16.21 -10.49
CA PRO A 116 -9.63 -15.01 -11.30
C PRO A 116 -10.64 -14.82 -12.43
N PHE A 117 -11.17 -15.89 -13.03
CA PHE A 117 -12.13 -15.78 -14.14
C PHE A 117 -13.51 -15.28 -13.69
N ILE A 118 -14.01 -15.75 -12.54
CA ILE A 118 -15.27 -15.25 -11.97
C ILE A 118 -15.08 -13.84 -11.40
N GLU A 119 -13.94 -13.55 -10.76
CA GLU A 119 -13.61 -12.20 -10.28
C GLU A 119 -13.65 -11.19 -11.42
N GLU A 120 -12.96 -11.46 -12.54
CA GLU A 120 -12.90 -10.55 -13.67
C GLU A 120 -14.29 -10.27 -14.26
N ARG A 121 -15.13 -11.30 -14.36
CA ARG A 121 -16.52 -11.18 -14.82
C ARG A 121 -17.35 -10.34 -13.87
N VAL A 122 -17.34 -10.66 -12.58
CA VAL A 122 -18.10 -9.93 -11.57
C VAL A 122 -17.65 -8.47 -11.53
N ARG A 123 -16.34 -8.20 -11.56
CA ARG A 123 -15.80 -6.83 -11.62
C ARG A 123 -16.28 -6.07 -12.86
N ALA A 124 -16.29 -6.71 -14.03
CA ALA A 124 -16.83 -6.10 -15.24
C ALA A 124 -18.33 -5.82 -15.15
N GLN A 125 -19.12 -6.69 -14.53
CA GLN A 125 -20.55 -6.44 -14.33
C GLN A 125 -20.81 -5.35 -13.30
N LEU A 126 -20.08 -5.31 -12.18
CA LEU A 126 -20.19 -4.22 -11.20
C LEU A 126 -19.98 -2.85 -11.85
N SER A 127 -18.94 -2.71 -12.68
CA SER A 127 -18.68 -1.44 -13.40
C SER A 127 -19.82 -1.04 -14.33
N ARG A 128 -20.52 -2.01 -14.94
CA ARG A 128 -21.64 -1.76 -15.86
C ARG A 128 -22.97 -1.51 -15.15
N PHE A 129 -23.22 -2.20 -14.05
CA PHE A 129 -24.50 -2.20 -13.35
C PHE A 129 -24.61 -1.10 -12.29
N ALA A 130 -23.48 -0.63 -11.75
CA ALA A 130 -23.48 0.35 -10.67
C ALA A 130 -23.97 1.74 -11.12
N VAL A 131 -25.08 2.17 -10.52
CA VAL A 131 -25.69 3.50 -10.69
C VAL A 131 -25.66 4.23 -9.34
N ASP A 132 -25.34 5.52 -9.35
CA ASP A 132 -25.20 6.31 -8.13
C ASP A 132 -26.56 6.55 -7.47
N VAL A 133 -26.57 6.59 -6.14
CA VAL A 133 -27.80 6.86 -5.36
C VAL A 133 -27.92 8.36 -5.09
N ALA A 134 -29.09 8.92 -5.42
CA ALA A 134 -29.39 10.32 -5.15
C ALA A 134 -29.38 10.62 -3.64
N ALA A 135 -28.71 11.70 -3.25
CA ALA A 135 -28.53 12.16 -1.88
C ALA A 135 -27.68 11.26 -0.95
N GLU A 136 -27.09 10.16 -1.46
CA GLU A 136 -26.23 9.25 -0.69
C GLU A 136 -24.87 9.10 -1.40
N PRO A 137 -23.91 10.02 -1.16
CA PRO A 137 -22.64 10.03 -1.88
C PRO A 137 -21.89 8.69 -1.79
N GLY A 138 -21.39 8.20 -2.92
CA GLY A 138 -20.60 6.98 -2.99
C GLY A 138 -21.39 5.67 -2.80
N ALA A 139 -22.69 5.74 -2.46
CA ALA A 139 -23.58 4.58 -2.48
C ALA A 139 -24.04 4.29 -3.91
N VAL A 140 -24.30 3.01 -4.20
CA VAL A 140 -24.74 2.56 -5.52
C VAL A 140 -25.91 1.58 -5.42
N VAL A 141 -26.64 1.41 -6.50
CA VAL A 141 -27.50 0.24 -6.76
C VAL A 141 -27.01 -0.48 -8.01
N LEU A 142 -27.35 -1.76 -8.16
CA LEU A 142 -27.03 -2.54 -9.36
C LEU A 142 -28.28 -2.65 -10.25
N ARG A 143 -28.28 -1.98 -11.41
CA ARG A 143 -29.37 -2.03 -12.40
C ARG A 143 -28.88 -2.53 -13.76
N ASP A 144 -29.71 -3.30 -14.46
CA ASP A 144 -29.31 -3.85 -15.76
C ASP A 144 -29.04 -2.68 -16.74
N PRO A 145 -27.88 -2.64 -17.42
CA PRO A 145 -27.60 -1.62 -18.43
C PRO A 145 -28.67 -1.51 -19.53
N ALA A 146 -29.46 -2.56 -19.76
CA ALA A 146 -30.60 -2.54 -20.68
C ALA A 146 -31.69 -1.53 -20.28
N GLU A 147 -31.73 -1.11 -19.01
CA GLU A 147 -32.62 -0.06 -18.48
C GLU A 147 -32.19 1.36 -18.90
N LYS A 148 -31.09 1.49 -19.65
CA LYS A 148 -30.62 2.74 -20.29
C LYS A 148 -30.31 3.89 -19.32
N HIS A 149 -29.80 3.58 -18.13
CA HIS A 149 -29.14 4.58 -17.30
C HIS A 149 -27.86 5.08 -17.99
N LYS A 150 -27.50 6.34 -17.74
CA LYS A 150 -26.28 6.97 -18.24
C LYS A 150 -25.21 6.99 -17.16
N PRO A 151 -23.92 6.95 -17.53
CA PRO A 151 -22.83 7.22 -16.60
C PRO A 151 -23.04 8.58 -15.90
N GLY A 152 -22.99 8.57 -14.56
CA GLY A 152 -23.24 9.75 -13.73
C GLY A 152 -24.71 10.03 -13.40
N ASP A 153 -25.64 9.17 -13.81
CA ASP A 153 -27.02 9.24 -13.32
C ASP A 153 -27.04 8.97 -11.80
N ALA A 154 -27.71 9.86 -11.07
CA ALA A 154 -28.05 9.67 -9.67
C ALA A 154 -29.55 9.42 -9.53
N ILE A 155 -29.91 8.28 -8.96
CA ILE A 155 -31.29 7.77 -8.96
C ILE A 155 -31.81 7.52 -7.55
N VAL A 156 -33.13 7.59 -7.38
CA VAL A 156 -33.80 7.11 -6.17
C VAL A 156 -34.03 5.59 -6.34
N PRO A 157 -33.56 4.74 -5.41
CA PRO A 157 -33.79 3.30 -5.47
C PRO A 157 -35.29 2.97 -5.46
N ASN A 158 -35.70 1.99 -6.26
CA ASN A 158 -37.07 1.49 -6.26
C ASN A 158 -37.35 0.70 -4.97
N PRO A 159 -38.60 0.57 -4.52
CA PRO A 159 -38.95 -0.31 -3.40
C PRO A 159 -38.44 -1.74 -3.63
N GLY A 160 -37.61 -2.23 -2.72
CA GLY A 160 -37.00 -3.56 -2.79
C GLY A 160 -35.62 -3.62 -3.45
N GLU A 161 -35.14 -2.53 -4.06
CA GLU A 161 -33.75 -2.47 -4.54
C GLU A 161 -32.78 -2.35 -3.36
N ARG A 162 -31.70 -3.14 -3.42
CA ARG A 162 -30.64 -3.11 -2.42
C ARG A 162 -29.74 -1.90 -2.64
N MET A 163 -29.82 -0.94 -1.73
CA MET A 163 -28.84 0.14 -1.65
C MET A 163 -27.52 -0.39 -1.08
N ILE A 164 -26.44 -0.26 -1.84
CA ILE A 164 -25.10 -0.70 -1.46
C ILE A 164 -24.38 0.48 -0.82
N THR A 165 -24.15 0.38 0.48
CA THR A 165 -23.52 1.42 1.30
C THR A 165 -22.22 0.98 1.97
N ASP A 166 -21.88 -0.31 1.90
CA ASP A 166 -20.68 -0.86 2.50
C ASP A 166 -20.25 -2.16 1.79
N LEU A 167 -19.15 -2.77 2.24
CA LEU A 167 -18.69 -4.03 1.65
C LEU A 167 -19.68 -5.18 1.86
N ARG A 168 -20.43 -5.20 2.97
CA ARG A 168 -21.39 -6.27 3.26
C ARG A 168 -22.53 -6.25 2.26
N SER A 169 -23.20 -5.13 2.13
CA SER A 169 -24.27 -4.91 1.17
C SER A 169 -23.82 -5.12 -0.27
N LEU A 170 -22.56 -4.80 -0.61
CA LEU A 170 -21.98 -5.11 -1.92
C LEU A 170 -21.84 -6.62 -2.12
N VAL A 171 -21.32 -7.36 -1.13
CA VAL A 171 -21.15 -8.82 -1.21
C VAL A 171 -22.50 -9.52 -1.28
N ASP A 172 -23.48 -9.09 -0.47
CA ASP A 172 -24.84 -9.62 -0.51
C ASP A 172 -25.46 -9.40 -1.91
N ALA A 173 -25.27 -8.21 -2.51
CA ALA A 173 -25.74 -7.93 -3.86
C ALA A 173 -25.05 -8.81 -4.92
N ILE A 174 -23.74 -9.04 -4.81
CA ILE A 174 -23.02 -9.95 -5.72
C ILE A 174 -23.57 -11.37 -5.59
N GLU A 175 -23.82 -11.83 -4.36
CA GLU A 175 -24.33 -13.17 -4.07
C GLU A 175 -25.71 -13.41 -4.70
N GLU A 176 -26.61 -12.42 -4.67
CA GLU A 176 -27.91 -12.48 -5.35
C GLU A 176 -27.79 -12.77 -6.86
N PHE A 177 -26.69 -12.36 -7.51
CA PHE A 177 -26.46 -12.66 -8.94
C PHE A 177 -25.72 -13.97 -9.17
N VAL A 178 -24.77 -14.34 -8.31
CA VAL A 178 -23.85 -15.46 -8.58
C VAL A 178 -24.24 -16.76 -7.89
N ASP A 179 -24.88 -16.72 -6.73
CA ASP A 179 -25.24 -17.88 -5.91
C ASP A 179 -26.55 -17.59 -5.13
N PRO A 180 -27.68 -17.31 -5.83
CA PRO A 180 -28.94 -16.93 -5.18
C PRO A 180 -29.52 -18.09 -4.36
N GLU A 181 -30.17 -17.77 -3.22
CA GLU A 181 -30.86 -18.78 -2.40
C GLU A 181 -32.03 -19.44 -3.15
N ASP A 182 -32.77 -18.62 -3.93
CA ASP A 182 -33.91 -19.05 -4.74
C ASP A 182 -33.64 -18.77 -6.23
N GLY A 183 -33.54 -19.83 -7.03
CA GLY A 183 -33.41 -19.73 -8.49
C GLY A 183 -32.04 -20.13 -9.02
N GLU A 184 -31.78 -19.76 -10.27
CA GLU A 184 -30.53 -20.08 -10.98
C GLU A 184 -29.61 -18.84 -11.01
N PRO A 185 -28.28 -19.02 -10.90
CA PRO A 185 -27.33 -17.93 -11.07
C PRO A 185 -27.47 -17.18 -12.40
N ASP A 186 -27.30 -15.86 -12.38
CA ASP A 186 -27.28 -15.06 -13.60
C ASP A 186 -26.02 -15.36 -14.42
N GLN A 187 -26.21 -15.98 -15.59
CA GLN A 187 -25.13 -16.34 -16.51
C GLN A 187 -24.32 -15.13 -17.02
N LYS A 188 -24.85 -13.90 -16.95
CA LYS A 188 -24.08 -12.69 -17.25
C LYS A 188 -22.93 -12.49 -16.25
N TRP A 189 -23.14 -12.90 -15.00
CA TRP A 189 -22.18 -12.73 -13.89
C TRP A 189 -21.27 -13.95 -13.75
N THR A 190 -21.81 -15.16 -13.83
CA THR A 190 -21.06 -16.42 -13.61
C THR A 190 -20.42 -16.96 -14.89
N GLY A 191 -21.01 -16.69 -16.07
CA GLY A 191 -20.59 -17.30 -17.33
C GLY A 191 -20.76 -18.82 -17.33
N ARG A 192 -19.67 -19.54 -17.62
CA ARG A 192 -19.63 -21.02 -17.64
C ARG A 192 -18.79 -21.60 -16.50
N VAL A 193 -18.59 -20.82 -15.44
CA VAL A 193 -17.81 -21.22 -14.27
C VAL A 193 -18.54 -22.32 -13.52
N GLN A 194 -17.80 -23.31 -13.03
CA GLN A 194 -18.38 -24.44 -12.30
C GLN A 194 -18.98 -23.99 -10.96
N PRO A 195 -20.11 -24.56 -10.50
CA PRO A 195 -20.77 -24.16 -9.25
C PRO A 195 -19.83 -24.17 -8.04
N GLY A 196 -18.94 -25.18 -7.93
CA GLY A 196 -17.97 -25.25 -6.83
C GLY A 196 -16.98 -24.07 -6.80
N THR A 197 -16.61 -23.52 -7.96
CA THR A 197 -15.78 -22.31 -8.04
C THR A 197 -16.56 -21.07 -7.61
N VAL A 198 -17.84 -20.98 -7.98
CA VAL A 198 -18.74 -19.90 -7.56
C VAL A 198 -18.87 -19.87 -6.03
N SER A 199 -19.23 -21.00 -5.40
CA SER A 199 -19.36 -21.06 -3.94
C SER A 199 -18.03 -20.80 -3.22
N ALA A 200 -16.90 -21.17 -3.84
CA ALA A 200 -15.57 -20.86 -3.33
C ALA A 200 -15.21 -19.37 -3.44
N PHE A 201 -15.71 -18.67 -4.45
CA PHE A 201 -15.60 -17.21 -4.63
C PHE A 201 -16.46 -16.48 -3.60
N VAL A 202 -17.74 -16.85 -3.44
CA VAL A 202 -18.67 -16.25 -2.46
C VAL A 202 -18.16 -16.41 -1.03
N ARG A 203 -17.66 -17.59 -0.64
CA ARG A 203 -17.07 -17.82 0.68
C ARG A 203 -15.91 -16.86 1.00
N ARG A 204 -15.09 -16.53 -0.01
CA ARG A 204 -13.98 -15.58 0.15
C ARG A 204 -14.46 -14.15 0.27
N LEU A 205 -15.47 -13.74 -0.50
CA LEU A 205 -16.11 -12.45 -0.35
C LEU A 205 -16.69 -12.27 1.06
N ARG A 206 -17.43 -13.25 1.56
CA ARG A 206 -17.96 -13.25 2.94
C ARG A 206 -16.84 -13.15 3.98
N SER A 207 -15.73 -13.86 3.76
CA SER A 207 -14.55 -13.77 4.64
C SER A 207 -13.88 -12.38 4.61
N ALA A 208 -13.88 -11.72 3.45
CA ALA A 208 -13.38 -10.37 3.27
C ALA A 208 -14.21 -9.34 4.06
N VAL A 209 -15.54 -9.44 4.06
CA VAL A 209 -16.44 -8.54 4.82
C VAL A 209 -16.01 -8.40 6.28
N HIS A 210 -15.67 -9.50 6.94
CA HIS A 210 -15.25 -9.48 8.34
C HIS A 210 -13.89 -8.81 8.58
N ARG A 211 -13.00 -8.84 7.59
CA ARG A 211 -11.60 -8.39 7.71
C ARG A 211 -11.38 -6.96 7.26
N LEU A 212 -12.14 -6.49 6.28
CA LEU A 212 -11.96 -5.17 5.65
C LEU A 212 -13.27 -4.39 5.45
N GLY A 213 -14.40 -4.87 5.97
CA GLY A 213 -15.69 -4.17 5.79
C GLY A 213 -15.71 -2.74 6.33
N HIS A 214 -14.92 -2.44 7.36
CA HIS A 214 -14.79 -1.08 7.90
C HIS A 214 -13.99 -0.12 6.99
N LEU A 215 -13.32 -0.64 5.96
CA LEU A 215 -12.62 0.19 4.97
C LEU A 215 -13.56 0.69 3.86
N ILE A 216 -14.73 0.06 3.69
CA ILE A 216 -15.67 0.37 2.61
C ILE A 216 -16.97 0.90 3.19
N ARG A 217 -17.26 2.17 2.98
CA ARG A 217 -18.48 2.83 3.45
C ARG A 217 -18.86 4.00 2.55
N ALA A 218 -20.15 4.14 2.26
CA ALA A 218 -20.72 5.29 1.58
C ALA A 218 -20.56 6.57 2.42
N GLY A 219 -20.64 7.70 1.74
CA GLY A 219 -20.38 9.02 2.27
C GLY A 219 -19.44 9.81 1.37
N LYS A 220 -18.98 10.95 1.87
CA LYS A 220 -17.94 11.72 1.18
C LYS A 220 -16.67 10.86 1.08
N SER A 221 -16.01 10.92 -0.06
CA SER A 221 -14.69 10.29 -0.24
C SER A 221 -13.73 10.70 0.88
N GLN A 222 -13.10 9.69 1.49
CA GLN A 222 -12.01 9.83 2.44
C GLN A 222 -10.82 8.99 1.96
N ARG A 223 -10.58 8.95 0.65
CA ARG A 223 -9.38 8.32 0.11
C ARG A 223 -8.14 9.07 0.58
N ILE A 224 -7.05 8.33 0.69
CA ILE A 224 -5.75 8.87 1.09
C ILE A 224 -5.30 9.92 0.07
N ASP A 225 -5.16 11.17 0.51
CA ASP A 225 -4.59 12.22 -0.32
C ASP A 225 -3.05 12.14 -0.29
N ARG A 226 -2.50 11.51 -1.33
CA ARG A 226 -1.04 11.35 -1.55
C ARG A 226 -0.34 12.65 -1.96
N GLN A 227 -1.08 13.73 -2.21
CA GLN A 227 -0.52 15.04 -2.58
C GLN A 227 -0.44 16.01 -1.40
N LEU A 228 -1.10 15.70 -0.28
CA LEU A 228 -1.20 16.54 0.91
C LEU A 228 0.18 16.81 1.57
N ALA A 229 1.13 15.88 1.40
CA ALA A 229 2.49 16.00 1.91
C ALA A 229 3.51 15.34 0.98
N GLN A 230 4.80 15.66 1.17
CA GLN A 230 5.88 14.98 0.47
C GLN A 230 6.01 13.51 0.88
N VAL A 231 5.81 13.20 2.17
CA VAL A 231 5.78 11.84 2.68
C VAL A 231 4.37 11.51 3.17
N THR A 232 3.74 10.52 2.56
CA THR A 232 2.48 9.95 3.02
C THR A 232 2.78 8.62 3.70
N VAL A 233 2.53 8.53 5.00
CA VAL A 233 2.68 7.29 5.77
C VAL A 233 1.31 6.65 5.96
N VAL A 234 1.16 5.41 5.55
CA VAL A 234 -0.06 4.62 5.70
C VAL A 234 0.17 3.53 6.74
N GLY A 235 -0.35 3.73 7.94
CA GLY A 235 -0.35 2.78 9.04
C GLY A 235 -1.38 1.69 8.83
N ILE A 236 -0.94 0.49 8.46
CA ILE A 236 -1.80 -0.68 8.23
C ILE A 236 -1.49 -1.85 9.17
N GLN A 237 -0.63 -1.64 10.16
CA GLN A 237 -0.22 -2.63 11.15
C GLN A 237 -1.39 -3.33 11.86
N GLY A 238 -2.50 -2.61 12.09
CA GLY A 238 -3.69 -3.12 12.79
C GLY A 238 -4.59 -3.99 11.92
N LEU A 239 -4.41 -3.95 10.59
CA LEU A 239 -5.21 -4.73 9.66
C LEU A 239 -4.77 -6.20 9.63
N HIS A 240 -5.75 -7.08 9.42
CA HIS A 240 -5.49 -8.45 9.03
C HIS A 240 -4.66 -8.51 7.74
N ASP A 241 -3.93 -9.61 7.50
CA ASP A 241 -3.06 -9.81 6.34
C ASP A 241 -3.72 -9.41 5.00
N LEU A 242 -4.93 -9.93 4.74
CA LEU A 242 -5.77 -9.55 3.60
C LEU A 242 -6.02 -8.03 3.50
N GLY A 243 -6.32 -7.36 4.62
CA GLY A 243 -6.55 -5.91 4.65
C GLY A 243 -5.28 -5.13 4.32
N GLN A 244 -4.13 -5.56 4.83
CA GLN A 244 -2.84 -4.94 4.47
C GLN A 244 -2.56 -5.07 2.96
N ARG A 245 -2.74 -6.26 2.39
CA ARG A 245 -2.58 -6.49 0.94
C ARG A 245 -3.55 -5.67 0.11
N PHE A 246 -4.80 -5.57 0.57
CA PHE A 246 -5.84 -4.77 -0.08
C PHE A 246 -5.45 -3.30 -0.17
N VAL A 247 -5.07 -2.68 0.94
CA VAL A 247 -4.68 -1.26 0.98
C VAL A 247 -3.45 -0.99 0.12
N VAL A 248 -2.42 -1.84 0.21
CA VAL A 248 -1.22 -1.73 -0.63
C VAL A 248 -1.60 -1.84 -2.11
N GLY A 249 -2.37 -2.86 -2.50
CA GLY A 249 -2.79 -3.04 -3.89
C GLY A 249 -3.62 -1.89 -4.42
N ALA A 250 -4.57 -1.37 -3.64
CA ALA A 250 -5.40 -0.24 -4.03
C ALA A 250 -4.56 1.01 -4.32
N LEU A 251 -3.63 1.37 -3.42
CA LEU A 251 -2.82 2.58 -3.59
C LEU A 251 -1.75 2.45 -4.68
N LEU A 252 -1.19 1.25 -4.88
CA LEU A 252 -0.25 1.01 -5.98
C LEU A 252 -0.96 1.09 -7.33
N ALA A 253 -2.15 0.49 -7.44
CA ALA A 253 -2.96 0.57 -8.64
C ALA A 253 -3.28 2.02 -9.00
N GLU A 254 -3.75 2.78 -8.03
CA GLU A 254 -4.07 4.20 -8.19
C GLU A 254 -2.84 5.01 -8.61
N THR A 255 -1.71 4.81 -7.91
CA THR A 255 -0.46 5.51 -8.23
C THR A 255 0.00 5.22 -9.66
N PHE A 256 -0.10 3.96 -10.09
CA PHE A 256 0.31 3.56 -11.43
C PHE A 256 -0.64 4.10 -12.51
N ALA A 257 -1.95 3.99 -12.28
CA ALA A 257 -2.98 4.50 -13.19
C ALA A 257 -2.87 6.02 -13.39
N ASP A 258 -2.60 6.78 -12.33
CA ASP A 258 -2.35 8.23 -12.43
C ASP A 258 -1.13 8.55 -13.31
N LYS A 259 -0.06 7.76 -13.15
CA LYS A 259 1.16 7.92 -13.93
C LYS A 259 1.00 7.55 -15.39
N GLU A 260 0.28 6.47 -15.67
CA GLU A 260 -0.05 6.08 -17.04
C GLU A 260 -0.96 7.10 -17.72
N ARG A 261 -1.98 7.61 -17.02
CA ARG A 261 -2.91 8.61 -17.52
C ARG A 261 -2.24 9.93 -17.86
N THR A 262 -1.32 10.39 -17.02
CA THR A 262 -0.56 11.62 -17.28
C THR A 262 0.51 11.41 -18.35
N GLY A 263 1.04 10.19 -18.48
CA GLY A 263 2.19 9.88 -19.34
C GLY A 263 3.48 10.59 -18.92
N GLN A 264 3.48 11.24 -17.75
CA GLN A 264 4.57 12.07 -17.28
C GLN A 264 5.41 11.33 -16.25
N ARG A 265 6.73 11.33 -16.47
CA ARG A 265 7.69 10.81 -15.52
C ARG A 265 7.70 11.60 -14.21
N LEU A 266 7.51 12.91 -14.26
CA LEU A 266 7.51 13.78 -13.09
C LEU A 266 6.07 14.11 -12.64
N PRO A 267 5.85 14.38 -11.34
CA PRO A 267 6.80 14.22 -10.23
C PRO A 267 7.17 12.75 -9.94
N LEU A 268 8.35 12.48 -9.36
CA LEU A 268 8.68 11.09 -9.00
C LEU A 268 7.78 10.59 -7.86
N SER A 269 7.33 9.34 -7.98
CA SER A 269 6.55 8.64 -6.95
C SER A 269 7.39 7.50 -6.38
N VAL A 270 7.84 7.65 -5.14
CA VAL A 270 8.61 6.62 -4.43
C VAL A 270 7.66 5.82 -3.56
N VAL A 271 7.63 4.51 -3.72
CA VAL A 271 6.86 3.58 -2.92
C VAL A 271 7.83 2.84 -2.00
N VAL A 272 7.60 2.87 -0.69
CA VAL A 272 8.39 2.17 0.31
C VAL A 272 7.55 1.07 0.93
N LEU A 273 7.95 -0.19 0.70
CA LEU A 273 7.27 -1.38 1.22
C LEU A 273 8.22 -2.16 2.12
N ASP A 274 7.84 -2.28 3.40
CA ASP A 274 8.46 -3.24 4.32
C ASP A 274 7.77 -4.61 4.21
N GLU A 275 8.49 -5.66 4.59
CA GLU A 275 8.10 -7.07 4.42
C GLU A 275 7.65 -7.37 2.98
N LEU A 276 8.47 -6.99 1.99
CA LEU A 276 8.20 -7.15 0.56
C LEU A 276 7.77 -8.59 0.16
N ASN A 277 8.27 -9.63 0.83
CA ASN A 277 7.91 -11.03 0.57
C ASN A 277 6.42 -11.30 0.83
N LYS A 278 5.76 -10.51 1.66
CA LYS A 278 4.32 -10.58 1.87
C LYS A 278 3.58 -10.25 0.59
N TYR A 279 4.02 -9.20 -0.12
CA TYR A 279 3.32 -8.63 -1.28
C TYR A 279 3.80 -9.21 -2.61
N ALA A 280 5.09 -9.56 -2.71
CA ALA A 280 5.70 -10.24 -3.84
C ALA A 280 6.46 -11.51 -3.37
N PRO A 281 5.75 -12.54 -2.89
CA PRO A 281 6.38 -13.79 -2.46
C PRO A 281 7.09 -14.49 -3.63
N ARG A 282 8.14 -15.26 -3.31
CA ARG A 282 8.89 -16.08 -4.28
C ARG A 282 7.94 -16.96 -5.09
N ASP A 283 7.10 -17.72 -4.39
CA ASP A 283 6.15 -18.66 -4.98
C ASP A 283 4.71 -18.13 -4.97
N GLY A 284 3.89 -18.68 -5.87
CA GLY A 284 2.50 -18.25 -6.05
C GLY A 284 2.37 -17.03 -6.97
N SER A 285 1.13 -16.74 -7.37
CA SER A 285 0.78 -15.58 -8.19
C SER A 285 -0.41 -14.87 -7.53
N SER A 286 -0.44 -13.55 -7.62
CA SER A 286 -1.54 -12.70 -7.16
C SER A 286 -1.50 -11.38 -7.94
N PRO A 287 -2.63 -10.68 -8.09
CA PRO A 287 -2.65 -9.39 -8.79
C PRO A 287 -1.65 -8.37 -8.23
N LEU A 288 -1.42 -8.39 -6.91
CA LEU A 288 -0.46 -7.51 -6.26
C LEU A 288 1.00 -7.87 -6.59
N LYS A 289 1.32 -9.17 -6.62
CA LYS A 289 2.67 -9.62 -7.02
C LYS A 289 2.97 -9.23 -8.47
N GLU A 290 2.04 -9.50 -9.40
CA GLU A 290 2.23 -9.13 -10.81
C GLU A 290 2.42 -7.62 -10.98
N MET A 291 1.65 -6.81 -10.25
CA MET A 291 1.80 -5.36 -10.23
C MET A 291 3.17 -4.90 -9.72
N LEU A 292 3.71 -5.54 -8.67
CA LEU A 292 5.04 -5.21 -8.16
C LEU A 292 6.16 -5.62 -9.13
N ILE A 293 6.00 -6.75 -9.84
CA ILE A 293 6.89 -7.16 -10.91
C ILE A 293 6.86 -6.13 -12.05
N ASP A 294 5.67 -5.69 -12.45
CA ASP A 294 5.49 -4.66 -13.47
C ASP A 294 6.13 -3.32 -13.08
N ILE A 295 5.95 -2.89 -11.83
CA ILE A 295 6.60 -1.69 -11.30
C ILE A 295 8.13 -1.85 -11.32
N ALA A 296 8.66 -3.01 -10.91
CA ALA A 296 10.10 -3.26 -10.90
C ALA A 296 10.69 -3.24 -12.32
N GLN A 297 10.00 -3.82 -13.31
CA GLN A 297 10.46 -3.90 -14.69
C GLN A 297 10.27 -2.59 -15.46
N ARG A 298 9.13 -1.92 -15.28
CA ARG A 298 8.67 -0.82 -16.14
C ARG A 298 8.45 0.51 -15.42
N GLY A 299 8.28 0.51 -14.10
CA GLY A 299 7.91 1.72 -13.31
C GLY A 299 8.84 2.91 -13.51
N ARG A 300 10.13 2.68 -13.83
CA ARG A 300 11.12 3.74 -14.07
C ARG A 300 10.71 4.71 -15.18
N SER A 301 10.10 4.24 -16.27
CA SER A 301 9.68 5.11 -17.39
C SER A 301 8.57 6.07 -16.99
N LEU A 302 7.70 5.62 -16.09
CA LEU A 302 6.57 6.36 -15.52
C LEU A 302 6.98 7.20 -14.30
N GLY A 303 8.23 7.09 -13.86
CA GLY A 303 8.76 7.79 -12.68
C GLY A 303 8.23 7.24 -11.35
N VAL A 304 7.84 5.96 -11.33
CA VAL A 304 7.55 5.20 -10.12
C VAL A 304 8.82 4.45 -9.69
N LEU A 305 9.23 4.65 -8.45
CA LEU A 305 10.40 4.02 -7.84
C LEU A 305 9.95 3.13 -6.70
N LEU A 306 10.38 1.87 -6.68
CA LEU A 306 10.09 0.92 -5.60
C LEU A 306 11.31 0.79 -4.68
N VAL A 307 11.10 1.00 -3.39
CA VAL A 307 12.05 0.72 -2.31
C VAL A 307 11.46 -0.39 -1.46
N GLY A 308 12.01 -1.59 -1.62
CA GLY A 308 11.60 -2.77 -0.84
C GLY A 308 12.54 -3.05 0.32
N ALA A 309 11.98 -3.38 1.48
CA ALA A 309 12.70 -3.91 2.62
C ALA A 309 12.21 -5.32 2.96
N GLN A 310 13.15 -6.20 3.36
CA GLN A 310 12.86 -7.58 3.75
C GLN A 310 14.02 -8.12 4.60
N GLN A 311 13.73 -9.00 5.55
CA GLN A 311 14.75 -9.72 6.33
C GLN A 311 15.47 -10.80 5.51
N THR A 312 14.74 -11.48 4.64
CA THR A 312 15.17 -12.63 3.85
C THR A 312 14.83 -12.40 2.38
N ALA A 313 15.79 -11.90 1.59
CA ALA A 313 15.62 -11.66 0.16
C ALA A 313 15.25 -12.93 -0.62
N SER A 314 15.71 -14.11 -0.18
CA SER A 314 15.40 -15.39 -0.83
C SER A 314 13.90 -15.77 -0.79
N ARG A 315 13.07 -15.05 -0.03
CA ARG A 315 11.60 -15.25 0.01
C ARG A 315 10.83 -14.33 -0.93
N VAL A 316 11.50 -13.42 -1.62
CA VAL A 316 10.89 -12.45 -2.56
C VAL A 316 10.92 -13.01 -3.98
N ALA A 317 9.98 -12.60 -4.82
CA ALA A 317 9.96 -12.88 -6.25
C ALA A 317 11.30 -12.48 -6.90
N GLN A 318 11.89 -13.41 -7.66
CA GLN A 318 13.20 -13.24 -8.27
C GLN A 318 13.20 -12.06 -9.25
N GLU A 319 12.12 -11.90 -10.00
CA GLU A 319 11.90 -10.83 -10.98
C GLU A 319 11.98 -9.44 -10.32
N VAL A 320 11.49 -9.29 -9.10
CA VAL A 320 11.59 -8.03 -8.36
C VAL A 320 13.04 -7.76 -7.93
N MET A 321 13.73 -8.80 -7.44
CA MET A 321 15.11 -8.69 -6.96
C MET A 321 16.14 -8.46 -8.07
N GLU A 322 15.93 -9.05 -9.25
CA GLU A 322 16.81 -8.89 -10.42
C GLU A 322 16.76 -7.47 -10.98
N ASN A 323 15.59 -6.83 -10.93
CA ASN A 323 15.38 -5.46 -11.39
C ASN A 323 15.84 -4.38 -10.39
N ALA A 324 16.24 -4.77 -9.18
CA ALA A 324 16.78 -3.84 -8.19
C ALA A 324 18.16 -3.30 -8.61
N ALA A 325 18.21 -2.00 -8.95
CA ALA A 325 19.45 -1.34 -9.35
C ALA A 325 20.40 -1.08 -8.17
N ILE A 326 19.84 -0.80 -6.99
CA ILE A 326 20.58 -0.60 -5.74
C ILE A 326 20.22 -1.76 -4.80
N ARG A 327 21.23 -2.37 -4.20
CA ARG A 327 21.06 -3.44 -3.22
C ARG A 327 21.77 -3.08 -1.94
N VAL A 328 21.08 -3.27 -0.82
CA VAL A 328 21.63 -2.99 0.51
C VAL A 328 21.41 -4.22 1.38
N ALA A 329 22.46 -4.69 2.04
CA ALA A 329 22.38 -5.78 3.01
C ALA A 329 22.97 -5.33 4.35
N GLY A 330 22.21 -5.51 5.42
CA GLY A 330 22.73 -5.40 6.78
C GLY A 330 23.34 -6.72 7.24
N ARG A 331 23.18 -7.01 8.53
CA ARG A 331 23.58 -8.31 9.08
C ARG A 331 22.73 -9.43 8.48
N LEU A 332 23.39 -10.45 7.93
CA LEU A 332 22.73 -11.65 7.38
C LEU A 332 22.91 -12.86 8.30
N ASP A 333 21.93 -13.75 8.34
CA ASP A 333 22.14 -15.08 8.90
C ASP A 333 23.01 -15.95 7.97
N ALA A 334 23.56 -17.04 8.51
CA ALA A 334 24.50 -17.87 7.77
C ALA A 334 23.89 -18.61 6.58
N ALA A 335 22.61 -19.00 6.66
CA ALA A 335 21.94 -19.74 5.59
C ALA A 335 21.54 -18.81 4.46
N GLU A 336 21.06 -17.61 4.80
CA GLU A 336 20.66 -16.59 3.85
C GLU A 336 21.87 -16.02 3.09
N ALA A 337 23.00 -15.82 3.77
CA ALA A 337 24.24 -15.31 3.14
C ALA A 337 24.80 -16.22 2.04
N GLU A 338 24.45 -17.50 1.99
CA GLU A 338 24.88 -18.43 0.93
C GLU A 338 23.90 -18.53 -0.24
N ARG A 339 22.78 -17.80 -0.19
CA ARG A 339 21.78 -17.79 -1.26
C ARG A 339 22.27 -17.00 -2.47
N SER A 340 21.85 -17.42 -3.67
CA SER A 340 22.23 -16.82 -4.95
C SER A 340 21.82 -15.34 -5.07
N GLU A 341 20.80 -14.94 -4.35
CA GLU A 341 20.26 -13.59 -4.26
C GLU A 341 21.31 -12.59 -3.73
N TYR A 342 22.34 -13.07 -3.03
CA TYR A 342 23.49 -12.29 -2.56
C TYR A 342 24.74 -12.46 -3.43
N GLY A 343 24.61 -13.02 -4.64
CA GLY A 343 25.70 -13.21 -5.59
C GLY A 343 26.42 -11.92 -5.99
N TRP A 344 25.78 -10.77 -5.79
CA TRP A 344 26.37 -9.44 -6.00
C TRP A 344 27.46 -9.07 -4.96
N MET A 345 27.53 -9.78 -3.83
CA MET A 345 28.61 -9.64 -2.85
C MET A 345 29.75 -10.62 -3.09
N LEU A 346 31.00 -10.15 -2.90
CA LEU A 346 32.17 -11.04 -2.85
C LEU A 346 32.01 -12.07 -1.72
N PRO A 347 32.52 -13.31 -1.87
CA PRO A 347 32.42 -14.33 -0.82
C PRO A 347 32.97 -13.88 0.54
N SER A 348 34.06 -13.11 0.55
CA SER A 348 34.64 -12.53 1.77
C SER A 348 33.72 -11.50 2.41
N THR A 349 33.02 -10.68 1.61
CA THR A 349 32.03 -9.72 2.08
C THR A 349 30.81 -10.43 2.67
N ARG A 350 30.33 -11.51 2.03
CA ARG A 350 29.22 -12.32 2.58
C ARG A 350 29.58 -12.98 3.91
N ALA A 351 30.80 -13.50 4.03
CA ALA A 351 31.30 -14.04 5.30
C ALA A 351 31.32 -12.98 6.41
N ARG A 352 31.72 -11.74 6.09
CA ARG A 352 31.70 -10.60 7.03
C ARG A 352 30.30 -10.10 7.33
N ALA A 353 29.37 -10.17 6.37
CA ALA A 353 27.97 -9.74 6.55
C ALA A 353 27.31 -10.38 7.77
N ARG A 354 27.72 -11.59 8.15
CA ARG A 354 27.24 -12.33 9.33
C ARG A 354 27.60 -11.68 10.67
N LEU A 355 28.66 -10.89 10.68
CA LEU A 355 29.27 -10.28 11.86
C LEU A 355 29.03 -8.77 11.92
N LEU A 356 28.29 -8.19 10.97
CA LEU A 356 28.02 -6.75 10.96
C LEU A 356 27.25 -6.33 12.21
N LYS A 357 27.67 -5.20 12.77
CA LYS A 357 26.95 -4.53 13.85
C LYS A 357 25.78 -3.74 13.25
N PRO A 358 24.72 -3.47 14.03
CA PRO A 358 23.66 -2.55 13.60
C PRO A 358 24.24 -1.23 13.09
N GLY A 359 23.69 -0.71 11.99
CA GLY A 359 24.19 0.49 11.31
C GLY A 359 25.27 0.20 10.26
N THR A 360 25.97 -0.94 10.30
CA THR A 360 26.91 -1.30 9.22
C THR A 360 26.19 -2.05 8.09
N MET A 361 26.33 -1.55 6.87
CA MET A 361 25.63 -2.07 5.69
C MET A 361 26.60 -2.31 4.54
N VAL A 362 26.29 -3.28 3.68
CA VAL A 362 26.92 -3.49 2.39
C VAL A 362 26.00 -2.92 1.31
N ILE A 363 26.53 -2.05 0.45
CA ILE A 363 25.78 -1.39 -0.62
C ILE A 363 26.39 -1.76 -1.97
N SER A 364 25.55 -2.16 -2.92
CA SER A 364 25.89 -2.29 -4.32
C SER A 364 25.03 -1.35 -5.15
N GLN A 365 25.66 -0.65 -6.10
CA GLN A 365 25.01 0.33 -6.95
C GLN A 365 25.72 0.42 -8.32
N PRO A 366 25.02 0.80 -9.40
CA PRO A 366 25.54 0.60 -10.76
C PRO A 366 26.79 1.42 -11.12
N ALA A 367 27.04 2.55 -10.46
CA ALA A 367 28.18 3.40 -10.77
C ALA A 367 29.50 2.89 -10.18
N LEU A 368 29.46 1.87 -9.30
CA LEU A 368 30.65 1.30 -8.69
C LEU A 368 30.77 -0.19 -9.01
N PRO A 369 31.96 -0.66 -9.43
CA PRO A 369 32.16 -2.05 -9.83
C PRO A 369 32.22 -3.02 -8.64
N VAL A 370 32.36 -2.51 -7.41
CA VAL A 370 32.50 -3.32 -6.20
C VAL A 370 31.52 -2.85 -5.12
N PRO A 371 30.93 -3.78 -4.33
CA PRO A 371 30.12 -3.40 -3.17
C PRO A 371 30.94 -2.65 -2.12
N LEU A 372 30.33 -1.64 -1.51
CA LEU A 372 30.93 -0.83 -0.45
C LEU A 372 30.37 -1.25 0.92
N VAL A 373 31.22 -1.22 1.93
CA VAL A 373 30.79 -1.32 3.33
C VAL A 373 30.72 0.10 3.89
N VAL A 374 29.56 0.47 4.42
CA VAL A 374 29.32 1.80 5.00
C VAL A 374 28.74 1.67 6.40
N GLU A 375 28.93 2.72 7.20
CA GLU A 375 28.20 2.91 8.45
C GLU A 375 27.11 3.96 8.19
N PHE A 376 25.85 3.56 8.32
CA PHE A 376 24.71 4.45 8.19
C PHE A 376 24.54 5.25 9.50
N PRO A 377 24.51 6.60 9.45
CA PRO A 377 24.39 7.41 10.65
C PRO A 377 23.08 7.16 11.40
N PHE A 378 23.10 7.35 12.73
CA PHE A 378 21.88 7.29 13.53
C PHE A 378 20.91 8.42 13.11
N PRO A 379 19.60 8.15 12.95
CA PRO A 379 18.67 9.13 12.41
C PRO A 379 18.37 10.28 13.39
N ALA A 380 18.17 11.48 12.84
CA ALA A 380 17.75 12.66 13.62
C ALA A 380 16.23 12.71 13.89
N TRP A 381 15.47 11.78 13.31
CA TRP A 381 14.03 11.66 13.46
C TRP A 381 13.67 10.41 14.25
N ALA A 382 12.55 10.48 14.96
CA ALA A 382 12.05 9.34 15.73
C ALA A 382 11.54 8.26 14.77
N THR A 383 11.90 7.01 15.07
CA THR A 383 11.40 5.82 14.37
C THR A 383 10.47 4.98 15.25
N ARG A 384 10.10 5.49 16.43
CA ARG A 384 9.11 4.91 17.34
C ARG A 384 8.78 5.94 18.41
N LYS A 385 7.70 5.68 19.15
CA LYS A 385 7.17 6.61 20.17
C LYS A 385 8.20 6.94 21.25
N GLU A 386 8.97 5.95 21.70
CA GLU A 386 9.94 6.11 22.80
C GLU A 386 11.13 7.01 22.42
N GLU A 387 11.36 7.22 21.12
CA GLU A 387 12.44 8.07 20.59
C GLU A 387 12.03 9.52 20.44
N VAL A 388 10.74 9.85 20.52
CA VAL A 388 10.25 11.21 20.29
C VAL A 388 10.82 12.16 21.33
N ASP A 389 11.50 13.22 20.90
CA ASP A 389 11.83 14.31 21.82
C ASP A 389 10.60 15.21 22.02
N GLU A 390 10.09 15.27 23.25
CA GLU A 390 8.91 16.06 23.63
C GLU A 390 9.27 17.50 24.02
N SER A 391 10.57 17.83 24.11
CA SER A 391 11.03 19.16 24.53
C SER A 391 10.70 20.29 23.54
N ASP A 392 10.30 19.96 22.31
CA ASP A 392 9.93 20.90 21.24
C ASP A 392 8.40 21.14 21.14
N VAL A 393 7.61 20.57 22.06
CA VAL A 393 6.19 20.92 22.21
C VAL A 393 6.11 22.13 23.14
N ASP A 394 6.29 23.34 22.60
CA ASP A 394 5.97 24.56 23.34
C ASP A 394 4.45 24.57 23.63
N PRO A 395 4.00 24.37 24.89
CA PRO A 395 2.59 24.29 25.22
C PRO A 395 1.87 25.65 25.09
N PHE A 396 2.61 26.73 24.79
CA PHE A 396 2.08 28.09 24.63
C PHE A 396 2.11 28.60 23.17
N LYS A 397 2.57 27.77 22.22
CA LYS A 397 2.64 28.15 20.79
C LYS A 397 1.23 28.25 20.19
N GLY A 398 0.67 29.46 20.22
CA GLY A 398 -0.71 29.76 19.77
C GLY A 398 -1.54 30.58 20.77
N LEU A 399 -1.01 30.84 21.97
CA LEU A 399 -1.56 31.81 22.92
C LEU A 399 -0.82 33.14 22.79
N GLN A 400 -1.04 33.86 21.68
CA GLN A 400 -0.70 35.29 21.55
C GLN A 400 -1.82 36.05 20.84
#